data_AF-X1AQJ6-F1
#
_entry.id   AF-X1AQJ6-F1
#
_cell.length_a   1.000
_cell.length_b   1.000
_cell.length_c   1.000
_cell.angle_alpha   90.00
_cell.angle_beta   90.00
_cell.angle_gamma   90.00
#
_symmetry.space_group_name_H-M   'P 1'
#
loop_
_entity.id
_entity.type
_entity.pdbx_description
1 polymer ?
#
loop_
_entity_poly.entity_id
_entity_poly.type
_entity_poly.pdbx_seq_one_letter_code
_entity_poly.pdbx_strand_id
1 'polypeptide(L)' 'MKDLKGTKTEKNLMEAFAGESQARNKYTYFASKAKKEGYEQIAFIFSETA' A
#
# COMPACT_ATOMS: atom_id res chain seq x y z
N MET A 1 14.02 18.98 -13.76
CA MET A 1 13.85 17.51 -13.86
C MET A 1 13.79 17.14 -15.34
N LYS A 2 14.32 15.97 -15.74
CA LYS A 2 14.11 15.46 -17.11
C LYS A 2 12.65 15.06 -17.29
N ASP A 3 12.10 15.27 -18.47
CA ASP A 3 10.80 14.73 -18.85
C ASP A 3 10.85 13.19 -18.82
N LEU A 4 9.88 12.57 -18.15
CA LEU A 4 9.79 11.12 -17.98
C LEU A 4 8.81 10.48 -18.96
N LYS A 5 8.04 11.28 -19.70
CA LYS A 5 6.98 10.79 -20.58
C LYS A 5 7.51 9.82 -21.63
N GLY A 6 6.88 8.65 -21.74
CA GLY A 6 7.23 7.57 -22.65
C GLY A 6 8.46 6.75 -22.22
N THR A 7 9.07 7.05 -21.07
CA THR A 7 10.25 6.30 -20.60
C THR A 7 9.85 5.04 -19.85
N LYS A 8 10.77 4.08 -19.74
CA LYS A 8 10.63 2.92 -18.85
C LYS A 8 10.42 3.35 -17.39
N THR A 9 11.03 4.46 -16.98
CA THR A 9 10.87 5.00 -15.62
C THR A 9 9.44 5.44 -15.34
N GLU A 10 8.76 6.11 -16.27
CA GLU A 10 7.34 6.45 -16.12
C GLU A 10 6.48 5.20 -15.96
N LYS A 11 6.69 4.18 -16.80
CA LYS A 11 5.96 2.90 -16.69
C LYS A 11 6.18 2.23 -15.34
N ASN A 12 7.44 2.17 -14.88
CA ASN A 12 7.78 1.60 -13.58
C ASN A 12 7.14 2.36 -12.42
N LEU A 13 7.10 3.69 -12.49
CA LEU A 13 6.46 4.52 -11.46
C LEU A 13 4.95 4.29 -11.42
N MET A 14 4.30 4.14 -12.57
CA MET A 14 2.88 3.80 -12.65
C MET A 14 2.59 2.40 -12.11
N GLU A 15 3.44 1.42 -12.40
CA GLU A 15 3.33 0.06 -11.86
C GLU A 15 3.54 0.04 -10.34
N ALA A 16 4.55 0.76 -9.83
CA ALA A 16 4.79 0.91 -8.40
C ALA A 16 3.61 1.60 -7.72
N PHE A 17 3.10 2.70 -8.27
CA PHE A 17 1.93 3.40 -7.74
C PHE A 17 0.70 2.48 -7.65
N ALA A 18 0.43 1.70 -8.70
CA ALA A 18 -0.66 0.73 -8.70
C ALA A 18 -0.44 -0.37 -7.65
N GLY A 19 0.79 -0.89 -7.51
CA GLY A 19 1.16 -1.89 -6.53
C GLY A 19 0.99 -1.40 -5.09
N GLU A 20 1.53 -0.23 -4.76
CA GLU A 20 1.43 0.40 -3.44
C GLU A 20 -0.03 0.75 -3.09
N SER A 21 -0.81 1.23 -4.07
CA SER A 21 -2.24 1.50 -3.87
C SER A 21 -3.00 0.23 -3.49
N GLN A 22 -2.68 -0.90 -4.12
CA GLN A 22 -3.27 -2.20 -3.76
C GLN A 22 -2.77 -2.70 -2.39
N ALA A 23 -1.49 -2.52 -2.07
CA ALA A 23 -0.91 -2.92 -0.80
C ALA A 23 -1.58 -2.18 0.38
N ARG A 24 -1.73 -0.86 0.28
CA ARG A 24 -2.46 -0.03 1.24
C ARG A 24 -3.87 -0.55 1.54
N ASN A 25 -4.64 -0.88 0.51
CA ASN A 25 -5.99 -1.40 0.67
C ASN A 25 -5.99 -2.77 1.40
N LYS A 26 -5.02 -3.64 1.09
CA LYS A 26 -4.86 -4.92 1.79
C LYS A 26 -4.51 -4.73 3.26
N TYR A 27 -3.58 -3.84 3.58
CA TYR A 27 -3.20 -3.55 4.96
C TYR A 27 -4.37 -2.98 5.77
N THR A 28 -5.18 -2.10 5.19
CA THR A 28 -6.41 -1.62 5.84
C THR A 28 -7.38 -2.78 6.15
N TYR A 29 -7.54 -3.72 5.21
CA TYR A 29 -8.38 -4.91 5.42
C TYR A 29 -7.81 -5.82 6.51
N PHE A 30 -6.49 -6.06 6.52
CA PHE A 30 -5.82 -6.86 7.53
C PHE A 30 -5.89 -6.22 8.92
N ALA A 31 -5.77 -4.90 9.02
CA ALA A 31 -6.00 -4.17 10.27
C ALA A 31 -7.42 -4.44 10.81
N SER A 32 -8.44 -4.34 9.95
CA SER A 32 -9.83 -4.65 10.33
C SER A 32 -9.99 -6.09 10.81
N LYS A 33 -9.35 -7.05 10.14
CA LYS A 33 -9.41 -8.46 10.51
C LYS A 33 -8.69 -8.73 11.84
N ALA A 34 -7.49 -8.21 12.03
CA ALA A 34 -6.71 -8.32 13.26
C ALA A 34 -7.48 -7.74 14.46
N LYS A 35 -8.14 -6.60 14.28
CA LYS A 35 -9.00 -5.99 15.32
C LYS A 35 -10.17 -6.89 15.71
N LYS A 36 -10.84 -7.52 14.73
CA LYS A 36 -11.96 -8.46 14.98
C LYS A 36 -11.51 -9.71 15.74
N GLU A 37 -10.24 -10.11 15.60
CA GLU A 37 -9.66 -11.26 16.29
C GLU A 37 -9.02 -10.90 17.64
N GLY A 38 -9.09 -9.63 18.05
CA GLY A 38 -8.56 -9.14 19.33
C GLY A 38 -7.08 -8.79 19.31
N TYR A 39 -6.42 -8.80 18.15
CA TYR A 39 -5.01 -8.45 18.00
C TYR A 39 -4.82 -6.93 17.80
N GLU A 40 -5.13 -6.14 18.83
CA GLU A 40 -5.13 -4.66 18.74
C GLU A 40 -3.78 -4.07 18.31
N GLN A 41 -2.64 -4.57 18.82
CA GLN A 41 -1.31 -4.09 18.42
C GLN A 41 -0.99 -4.40 16.95
N ILE A 42 -1.38 -5.57 16.46
CA ILE A 42 -1.17 -5.96 15.07
C ILE A 42 -2.07 -5.14 14.14
N ALA A 43 -3.31 -4.87 14.57
CA ALA A 43 -4.21 -3.99 13.85
C ALA A 43 -3.65 -2.57 13.70
N PHE A 44 -3.04 -2.04 14.76
CA PHE A 44 -2.35 -0.75 14.72
C PHE A 44 -1.19 -0.76 13.71
N ILE A 45 -0.32 -1.77 13.75
CA ILE A 45 0.81 -1.88 12.82
C ILE A 45 0.33 -1.93 11.36
N PHE A 46 -0.69 -2.73 11.05
CA PHE A 46 -1.25 -2.76 9.69
C PHE A 46 -1.87 -1.42 9.28
N SER A 47 -2.51 -0.70 10.20
CA SER A 47 -3.08 0.62 9.92
C SER A 47 -2.02 1.71 9.74
N GLU A 48 -0.90 1.64 10.46
CA GLU A 48 0.21 2.58 10.32
C GLU A 48 0.98 2.35 9.01
N THR A 49 1.01 1.10 8.54
CA THR A 49 1.67 0.73 7.28
C THR A 49 0.83 1.11 6.03
N ALA A 50 -0.47 1.41 6.20
CA ALA A 50 -1.42 1.69 5.12
C ALA A 50 -1.59 3.20 4.84
#